data_AF-A0AAV6SHG7-F1
#
_entry.id   AF-A0AAV6SHG7-F1
#
_cell.length_a   1.000
_cell.length_b   1.000
_cell.length_c   1.000
_cell.angle_alpha   90.00
_cell.angle_beta   90.00
_cell.angle_gamma   90.00
#
_symmetry.space_group_name_H-M   'P 1'
#
loop_
_entity.id
_entity.type
_entity.pdbx_description
1 polymer ?
#
loop_
_entity_poly.entity_id
_entity_poly.type
_entity_poly.pdbx_seq_one_letter_code
_entity_poly.pdbx_strand_id
1 'polypeptide(L)'
;MATSEKAPFRGGESGTNHRFQALHADIVEDLSMDGFLKAYQRFTALRGHPRKLWSDQGTNFVGAKPVLKELYEFLNNINKDLYDLSVLQQYNCLTNNCLTTN
;
A
#
# COMPACT_ATOMS: atom_id res chain seq x y z
N MET A 1 -20.44 -11.95 20.40
CA MET A 1 -20.81 -12.89 19.34
C MET A 1 -22.00 -12.29 18.61
N ALA A 2 -21.77 -11.66 17.47
CA ALA A 2 -22.82 -11.12 16.61
C ALA A 2 -22.39 -11.40 15.16
N THR A 3 -23.06 -12.37 14.56
CA THR A 3 -22.96 -12.71 13.14
C THR A 3 -23.81 -11.71 12.36
N SER A 4 -23.19 -10.95 11.47
CA SER A 4 -23.89 -10.16 10.46
C SER A 4 -23.66 -10.86 9.12
N GLU A 5 -24.72 -11.45 8.57
CA GLU A 5 -24.73 -12.02 7.23
C GLU A 5 -24.49 -10.91 6.20
N LYS A 6 -23.48 -11.10 5.33
CA LYS A 6 -23.30 -10.26 4.14
C LYS A 6 -24.48 -10.50 3.20
N ALA A 7 -25.31 -9.48 2.99
CA ALA A 7 -26.21 -9.47 1.83
C ALA A 7 -25.38 -9.44 0.53
N PRO A 8 -25.69 -10.28 -0.49
CA PRO A 8 -25.07 -10.17 -1.79
C PRO A 8 -25.60 -8.92 -2.49
N PHE A 9 -24.70 -7.97 -2.78
CA PHE A 9 -25.07 -6.73 -3.45
C PHE A 9 -25.44 -7.03 -4.91
N ARG A 10 -26.73 -7.01 -5.24
CA ARG A 10 -27.20 -7.07 -6.63
C ARG A 10 -26.77 -5.79 -7.34
N GLY A 11 -25.99 -5.95 -8.40
CA GLY A 11 -25.53 -4.85 -9.25
C GLY A 11 -26.71 -4.09 -9.83
N GLY A 12 -26.77 -2.79 -9.52
CA GLY A 12 -27.53 -1.81 -10.27
C GLY A 12 -26.57 -1.03 -11.15
N GLU A 13 -26.73 -1.16 -12.47
CA GLU A 13 -25.99 -0.41 -13.47
C GLU A 13 -26.35 1.08 -13.35
N SER A 14 -25.42 1.88 -12.84
CA SER A 14 -25.40 3.32 -13.08
C SER A 14 -23.95 3.71 -13.33
N GLY A 15 -23.69 4.32 -14.49
CA GLY A 15 -22.37 4.65 -15.04
C GLY A 15 -21.61 5.74 -14.29
N THR A 16 -21.52 5.65 -12.97
CA THR A 16 -20.60 6.44 -12.16
C THR A 16 -19.54 5.49 -11.60
N ASN A 17 -18.27 5.77 -11.90
CA ASN A 17 -17.15 5.05 -11.30
C ASN A 17 -17.05 5.42 -9.81
N HIS A 18 -17.91 4.82 -8.98
CA HIS A 18 -17.80 4.94 -7.53
C HIS A 18 -16.53 4.21 -7.08
N ARG A 19 -15.43 4.96 -7.01
CA ARG A 19 -14.21 4.47 -6.36
C ARG A 19 -14.46 4.42 -4.87
N PHE A 20 -14.57 3.21 -4.33
CA PHE A 20 -14.55 3.02 -2.89
C PHE A 20 -13.19 3.45 -2.36
N GLN A 21 -13.18 4.50 -1.54
CA GLN A 21 -12.01 4.96 -0.82
C GLN A 21 -12.05 4.35 0.58
N ALA A 22 -11.01 3.61 0.94
CA ALA A 22 -10.87 3.05 2.28
C ALA A 22 -9.69 3.73 2.97
N LEU A 23 -9.91 4.28 4.16
CA LEU A 23 -8.88 4.86 5.02
C LEU A 23 -8.41 3.80 6.02
N HIS A 24 -7.10 3.61 6.12
CA HIS A 24 -6.47 2.82 7.18
C HIS A 24 -5.69 3.76 8.07
N ALA A 25 -6.05 3.81 9.36
CA ALA A 25 -5.33 4.58 10.37
C ALA A 25 -4.83 3.61 11.44
N ASP A 26 -3.54 3.72 11.75
CA ASP A 26 -2.84 2.86 12.71
C ASP A 26 -2.19 3.73 13.78
N ILE A 27 -2.20 3.26 15.02
CA ILE A 27 -1.50 3.92 16.12
C ILE A 27 -0.05 3.40 16.12
N VAL A 28 0.91 4.32 16.17
CA VAL A 28 2.34 4.06 16.27
C VAL A 28 2.93 4.85 17.42
N GLU A 29 4.00 4.31 18.01
CA GLU A 29 4.69 4.93 19.16
C GLU A 29 5.39 6.23 18.75
N ASP A 30 5.94 6.28 17.54
CA ASP A 30 6.64 7.42 16.98
C ASP A 30 6.51 7.50 15.44
N LEU A 31 6.97 8.62 14.88
CA LEU A 31 7.06 8.84 13.43
C LEU A 31 8.41 8.36 12.86
N SER A 32 9.01 7.34 13.47
CA SER A 32 10.26 6.76 12.97
C SER A 32 10.02 5.86 11.76
N MET A 33 11.12 5.47 11.10
CA MET A 33 11.12 4.47 10.04
C MET A 33 10.61 3.10 10.54
N ASP A 34 11.04 2.69 11.74
CA ASP A 34 10.58 1.43 12.37
C ASP A 34 9.09 1.48 12.72
N GLY A 35 8.62 2.63 13.24
CA GLY A 35 7.20 2.87 13.50
C GLY A 35 6.36 2.69 12.23
N PHE A 36 6.81 3.27 11.12
CA PHE A 36 6.18 3.09 9.82
C PHE A 36 6.20 1.63 9.33
N LEU A 37 7.34 0.93 9.41
CA LEU A 37 7.44 -0.46 8.96
C LEU A 37 6.50 -1.40 9.75
N LYS A 38 6.40 -1.20 11.07
CA LYS A 38 5.44 -1.95 11.92
C LYS A 38 3.99 -1.70 11.51
N ALA A 39 3.63 -0.45 11.21
CA ALA A 39 2.30 -0.12 10.71
C ALA A 39 2.02 -0.71 9.33
N TYR A 40 3.01 -0.65 8.44
CA TYR A 40 2.91 -1.23 7.11
C TYR A 40 2.70 -2.74 7.16
N GLN A 41 3.43 -3.45 8.03
CA GLN A 41 3.24 -4.89 8.24
C GLN A 41 1.82 -5.24 8.70
N ARG A 42 1.24 -4.46 9.62
CA ARG A 42 -0.16 -4.66 10.06
C ARG A 42 -1.14 -4.37 8.94
N PHE A 43 -0.91 -3.31 8.17
CA PHE A 43 -1.70 -2.99 7.00
C PHE A 43 -1.72 -4.14 5.99
N THR A 44 -0.56 -4.69 5.63
CA THR A 44 -0.48 -5.79 4.65
C THR A 44 -1.02 -7.12 5.18
N ALA A 45 -0.92 -7.38 6.48
CA ALA A 45 -1.55 -8.53 7.11
C ALA A 45 -3.09 -8.49 7.01
N LEU A 46 -3.70 -7.31 7.07
CA LEU A 46 -5.15 -7.13 7.05
C LEU A 46 -5.73 -6.92 5.64
N ARG A 47 -4.99 -6.25 4.75
CA ARG A 47 -5.48 -5.78 3.44
C ARG A 47 -4.72 -6.37 2.26
N GLY A 48 -3.65 -7.12 2.52
CA GLY A 48 -2.71 -7.55 1.49
C GLY A 48 -1.73 -6.44 1.10
N HIS A 49 -0.75 -6.80 0.28
CA HIS A 49 0.26 -5.85 -0.19
C HIS A 49 -0.37 -4.87 -1.18
N PRO A 50 -0.19 -3.55 -0.99
CA PRO A 50 -0.68 -2.58 -1.94
C PRO A 50 0.09 -2.73 -3.26
N ARG A 51 -0.63 -2.61 -4.37
CA ARG A 51 -0.01 -2.50 -5.70
C ARG A 51 0.80 -1.21 -5.84
N LYS A 52 0.31 -0.15 -5.18
CA LYS A 52 0.87 1.19 -5.28
C LYS A 52 0.99 1.87 -3.92
N LEU A 53 2.17 2.41 -3.60
CA LEU A 53 2.42 3.20 -2.39
C LEU A 53 2.86 4.62 -2.77
N TRP A 54 2.23 5.63 -2.17
CA TRP A 54 2.57 7.04 -2.35
C TRP A 54 2.86 7.65 -0.98
N SER A 55 3.87 8.50 -0.88
CA SER A 55 4.16 9.28 0.32
C SER A 55 4.65 10.67 -0.04
N ASP A 56 4.65 11.55 0.95
CA ASP A 56 5.14 12.93 0.90
C ASP A 56 6.67 13.05 1.02
N GLN A 57 7.40 11.93 0.93
CA GLN A 57 8.86 11.86 1.14
C GLN A 57 9.31 12.19 2.57
N GLY A 58 8.44 12.02 3.57
CA GLY A 58 8.86 12.01 4.98
C GLY A 58 10.04 11.06 5.26
N THR A 59 10.88 11.41 6.23
CA THR A 59 12.14 10.69 6.51
C THR A 59 11.92 9.23 6.91
N ASN A 60 10.80 8.93 7.57
CA ASN A 60 10.33 7.58 7.86
C ASN A 60 10.11 6.74 6.59
N PHE A 61 9.49 7.31 5.56
CA PHE A 61 9.26 6.64 4.28
C PHE A 61 10.55 6.51 3.46
N VAL A 62 11.38 7.55 3.45
CA VAL A 62 12.68 7.53 2.74
C VAL A 62 13.60 6.47 3.34
N GLY A 63 13.66 6.38 4.67
CA GLY A 63 14.44 5.35 5.36
C GLY A 63 13.89 3.93 5.17
N ALA A 64 12.56 3.78 5.04
CA ALA A 64 11.93 2.47 4.81
C ALA A 64 12.03 1.97 3.37
N LYS A 65 12.25 2.87 2.40
CA LYS A 65 12.36 2.56 0.96
C LYS A 65 13.31 1.40 0.64
N PRO A 66 14.58 1.37 1.09
CA PRO A 66 15.48 0.26 0.79
C PRO A 66 14.98 -1.08 1.37
N VAL A 67 14.41 -1.07 2.56
CA VAL A 67 13.88 -2.29 3.22
C VAL A 67 12.70 -2.86 2.45
N LEU A 68 11.76 -2.01 2.05
CA LEU A 68 10.62 -2.43 1.24
C LEU A 68 11.08 -2.95 -0.14
N LYS A 69 12.12 -2.35 -0.72
CA LYS A 69 12.68 -2.81 -1.98
C LYS A 69 13.21 -4.22 -1.91
N GLU A 70 14.06 -4.49 -0.93
CA GLU A 70 14.63 -5.82 -0.71
C GLU A 70 13.52 -6.86 -0.45
N LEU A 71 12.51 -6.50 0.36
CA LEU A 71 11.36 -7.36 0.62
C LEU A 71 10.63 -7.73 -0.67
N TYR A 72 10.31 -6.75 -1.53
CA TYR A 72 9.61 -7.03 -2.78
C TYR A 72 10.46 -7.79 -3.79
N GLU A 73 11.77 -7.53 -3.86
CA GLU A 73 12.69 -8.33 -4.68
C GLU A 73 12.71 -9.79 -4.22
N PHE A 74 12.78 -10.02 -2.91
CA PHE A 74 12.70 -11.36 -2.32
C PHE A 74 11.36 -12.06 -2.64
N LEU A 75 10.23 -11.37 -2.47
CA LEU A 75 8.91 -11.91 -2.76
C LEU A 75 8.72 -12.24 -4.25
N ASN A 76 9.24 -11.40 -5.15
CA ASN A 76 9.23 -11.65 -6.60
C ASN A 76 10.01 -12.91 -6.98
N ASN A 77 11.11 -13.17 -6.28
CA ASN A 77 11.92 -14.37 -6.50
C ASN A 77 11.20 -15.64 -6.04
N ILE A 78 10.33 -15.55 -5.02
CA ILE A 78 9.55 -16.68 -4.51
C ILE A 78 8.35 -16.96 -5.42
N ASN A 79 7.63 -15.93 -5.85
CA ASN A 79 6.38 -16.12 -6.60
C ASN A 79 6.16 -14.99 -7.61
N LYS A 80 6.60 -15.22 -8.86
CA LYS A 80 6.56 -14.22 -9.94
C LYS A 80 5.16 -13.75 -10.33
N ASP A 81 4.12 -14.54 -10.03
CA ASP A 81 2.75 -14.26 -10.48
C ASP A 81 1.93 -13.43 -9.48
N LEU A 82 2.38 -13.32 -8.21
CA LEU A 82 1.64 -12.64 -7.13
C LEU A 82 2.07 -11.18 -6.93
N TYR A 83 3.31 -10.85 -7.28
CA TYR A 83 3.92 -9.55 -7.07
C TYR A 83 4.42 -9.03 -8.41
N ASP A 84 3.46 -8.74 -9.28
CA ASP A 84 3.76 -8.19 -10.60
C ASP A 84 4.69 -6.97 -10.45
N LEU A 85 5.80 -7.01 -11.17
CA LEU A 85 6.92 -6.04 -11.21
C LEU A 85 6.47 -4.59 -11.46
N SER A 86 5.18 -4.34 -11.66
CA SER A 86 4.49 -3.06 -11.47
C SER A 86 4.81 -2.35 -10.15
N VAL A 87 5.15 -3.07 -9.06
CA VAL A 87 5.64 -2.46 -7.81
C VAL A 87 7.04 -1.86 -8.03
N LEU A 88 7.91 -2.53 -8.80
CA LEU A 88 9.21 -1.99 -9.25
C LEU A 88 9.06 -0.86 -10.28
N GLN A 89 8.01 -0.90 -11.10
CA GLN A 89 7.71 0.15 -12.08
C GLN A 89 7.15 1.43 -11.45
N GLN A 90 6.68 1.35 -10.21
CA GLN A 90 6.35 2.49 -9.36
C GLN A 90 7.57 3.22 -8.77
N TYR A 91 8.77 2.64 -8.87
CA TYR A 91 9.99 3.33 -8.44
C TYR A 91 10.22 4.58 -9.29
N ASN A 92 9.65 4.61 -10.50
CA ASN A 92 9.60 5.79 -11.34
C ASN A 92 8.69 6.92 -10.84
N CYS A 93 7.69 6.69 -9.98
CA CYS A 93 7.00 7.81 -9.30
C CYS A 93 7.68 8.25 -7.99
N LEU A 94 8.74 7.55 -7.56
CA LEU A 94 9.68 8.02 -6.53
C LEU A 94 10.99 8.57 -7.12
N THR A 95 11.19 8.54 -8.45
CA THR A 95 12.36 9.14 -9.12
C THR A 95 12.01 10.11 -10.24
N ASN A 96 10.79 10.09 -10.78
CA ASN A 96 10.31 11.03 -11.79
C ASN A 96 8.95 11.61 -11.36
N ASN A 97 9.00 12.76 -10.69
CA ASN A 97 7.89 13.66 -10.34
C ASN A 97 6.72 13.12 -9.49
N CYS A 98 6.92 13.06 -8.18
CA CYS A 98 6.14 13.89 -7.24
C CYS A 98 7.03 15.05 -6.74
N LEU A 99 7.55 15.82 -7.70
CA LEU A 99 8.39 17.02 -7.56
C LEU A 99 7.93 18.08 -8.59
N THR A 100 6.62 18.37 -8.62
CA THR A 100 6.12 19.63 -9.16
C THR A 100 5.11 20.21 -8.19
N THR A 101 5.61 20.83 -7.12
CA THR A 101 4.94 22.04 -6.62
C THR A 101 5.28 23.13 -7.62
N ASN A 102 4.28 23.71 -8.29
CA ASN A 102 4.33 24.85 -9.23
C ASN A 102 5.68 25.16 -9.90
#